data_AF-A0A1W6BC83-F1
#
_entry.id   AF-A0A1W6BC83-F1
#
_cell.length_a   1.000
_cell.length_b   1.000
_cell.length_c   1.000
_cell.angle_alpha   90.00
_cell.angle_beta   90.00
_cell.angle_gamma   90.00
#
_symmetry.space_group_name_H-M   'P 1'
#
loop_
_entity.id
_entity.type
_entity.pdbx_description
1 polymer ?
#
loop_
_entity_poly.entity_id
_entity_poly.type
_entity_poly.pdbx_seq_one_letter_code
_entity_poly.pdbx_strand_id
1 'polypeptide(L)'
;MINLPILYFGYLIILFSIIGFGYLSSKLLSIRLSLGELGLSGILLMTILSYITNLFVSHGFIHNSIFLLIGLFACFFISKKKLFRKKIKIIILISSVLFIGILMHKTHDDFFYYHFPYTISLIELKKIFGVGNLEHGFRTPSSIFYFNSLFYLPILEKSLINSGAIFFLIFSNIFLIQKIFNQLKNKRYNFILVLSLFSLLFINTIFYRIAEHGTDRSALILIFILAIHYLEGTNRKLSKINFKHYYQKILITVLLIVSLKSFYLIYTIFILILFFEYRKILFEKTYYRKIFFERVSYYFLIGVTIFIFTIFSNTGCLIYPASFTCIESFSWSIPKKEVIEMKTWYELWSKAGASPTYRVDDVEYYLSGLNWFPNWLHNHFFNKISDFLLSLFLIVMISSFFLVKFKKKRLKKNNIYLFYSAIVLLLLEWFLNHPALRYGGFTLIGLSIFIPLSIFIESKLNLTSNLKKKITFLIFLSFSIFLFKNIDRIFKETKKYNYNPLINAHYFINNNSNHFNELFLKAEKKRNIDGKKFYIVLDKDLIKKLNLNND
;
A
#
# COMPACT_ATOMS: atom_id res chain seq x y z
N MET A 1 -13.81 -21.02 -17.22
CA MET A 1 -12.89 -21.48 -16.17
C MET A 1 -11.49 -21.02 -16.55
N ILE A 2 -10.71 -20.47 -15.61
CA ILE A 2 -9.37 -19.97 -15.91
C ILE A 2 -8.35 -20.94 -15.33
N ASN A 3 -7.62 -21.59 -16.24
CA ASN A 3 -6.58 -22.54 -15.88
C ASN A 3 -5.37 -21.79 -15.30
N LEU A 4 -4.65 -22.44 -14.39
CA LEU A 4 -3.49 -21.87 -13.70
C LEU A 4 -2.42 -21.26 -14.64
N PRO A 5 -2.05 -21.87 -15.78
CA PRO A 5 -1.06 -21.29 -16.69
C PRO A 5 -1.51 -19.97 -17.31
N ILE A 6 -2.80 -19.85 -17.65
CA ILE A 6 -3.38 -18.64 -18.22
C ILE A 6 -3.35 -17.52 -17.18
N LEU A 7 -3.75 -17.81 -15.93
CA LEU A 7 -3.69 -16.85 -14.83
C LEU A 7 -2.25 -16.38 -14.58
N TYR A 8 -1.30 -17.30 -14.54
CA TYR A 8 0.11 -17.00 -14.33
C TYR A 8 0.69 -16.14 -15.46
N PHE A 9 0.35 -16.44 -16.72
CA PHE A 9 0.78 -15.65 -17.86
C PHE A 9 0.20 -14.22 -17.83
N GLY A 10 -1.08 -14.09 -17.51
CA GLY A 10 -1.74 -12.79 -17.31
C GLY A 10 -1.07 -11.96 -16.20
N TYR A 11 -0.77 -12.61 -15.08
CA TYR A 11 -0.02 -12.02 -13.98
C TYR A 11 1.37 -11.51 -14.41
N LEU A 12 2.11 -12.27 -15.23
CA LEU A 12 3.40 -11.85 -15.77
C LEU A 12 3.28 -10.69 -16.77
N ILE A 13 2.24 -10.68 -17.62
CA ILE A 13 1.96 -9.57 -18.53
C ILE A 13 1.82 -8.26 -17.74
N ILE A 14 0.99 -8.27 -16.69
CA ILE A 14 0.79 -7.12 -15.82
C ILE A 14 2.10 -6.71 -15.15
N LEU A 15 2.86 -7.67 -14.61
CA LEU A 15 4.16 -7.42 -13.98
C LEU A 15 5.14 -6.68 -14.91
N PHE A 16 5.28 -7.14 -16.15
CA PHE A 16 6.18 -6.51 -17.13
C PHE A 16 5.65 -5.16 -17.60
N SER A 17 4.34 -5.00 -17.76
CA SER A 17 3.73 -3.71 -18.07
C SER A 17 4.03 -2.67 -16.98
N ILE A 18 3.90 -3.03 -15.70
CA ILE A 18 4.24 -2.16 -14.56
C ILE A 18 5.71 -1.73 -14.62
N ILE A 19 6.63 -2.65 -14.92
CA ILE A 19 8.06 -2.32 -15.09
C ILE A 19 8.27 -1.31 -16.23
N GLY A 20 7.54 -1.46 -17.34
CA GLY A 20 7.57 -0.52 -18.45
C GLY A 20 7.07 0.87 -18.09
N PHE A 21 5.94 0.98 -17.37
CA PHE A 21 5.49 2.26 -16.82
C PHE A 21 6.49 2.85 -15.83
N GLY A 22 7.16 2.01 -15.03
CA GLY A 22 8.27 2.43 -14.18
C GLY A 22 9.42 3.06 -14.96
N TYR A 23 9.76 2.47 -16.12
CA TYR A 23 10.75 3.02 -17.02
C TYR A 23 10.33 4.39 -17.59
N LEU A 24 9.08 4.52 -18.05
CA LEU A 24 8.52 5.79 -18.53
C LEU A 24 8.54 6.86 -17.42
N SER A 25 8.08 6.51 -16.22
CA SER A 25 8.11 7.37 -15.03
C SER A 25 9.53 7.87 -14.72
N SER A 26 10.53 6.96 -14.74
CA SER A 26 11.94 7.34 -14.50
C SER A 26 12.48 8.35 -15.53
N LYS A 27 12.01 8.26 -16.79
CA LYS A 27 12.39 9.17 -17.87
C LYS A 27 11.70 10.52 -17.76
N LEU A 28 10.39 10.52 -17.52
CA LEU A 28 9.59 11.72 -17.29
C LEU A 28 10.20 12.57 -16.16
N LEU A 29 10.48 11.92 -15.03
CA LEU A 29 10.99 12.56 -13.83
C LEU A 29 12.50 12.78 -13.83
N SER A 30 13.23 12.23 -14.81
CA SER A 30 14.69 12.25 -14.87
C SER A 30 15.38 11.72 -13.59
N ILE A 31 14.84 10.64 -13.02
CA ILE A 31 15.37 10.01 -11.81
C ILE A 31 16.01 8.66 -12.15
N ARG A 32 17.11 8.32 -11.46
CA ARG A 32 17.68 6.97 -11.46
C ARG A 32 17.04 6.11 -10.37
N LEU A 33 16.27 5.11 -10.81
CA LEU A 33 15.58 4.17 -9.93
C LEU A 33 16.23 2.78 -9.97
N SER A 34 16.28 2.11 -8.83
CA SER A 34 16.56 0.67 -8.73
C SER A 34 15.38 -0.13 -9.29
N LEU A 35 15.48 -1.46 -9.38
CA LEU A 35 14.43 -2.25 -10.03
C LEU A 35 13.14 -2.31 -9.21
N GLY A 36 13.26 -2.42 -7.89
CA GLY A 36 12.10 -2.34 -7.00
C GLY A 36 11.47 -0.95 -7.03
N GLU A 37 12.31 0.10 -7.01
CA GLU A 37 11.84 1.49 -7.15
C GLU A 37 11.17 1.74 -8.51
N LEU A 38 11.68 1.16 -9.60
CA LEU A 38 11.06 1.24 -10.93
C LEU A 38 9.65 0.66 -10.90
N GLY A 39 9.47 -0.53 -10.33
CA GLY A 39 8.14 -1.13 -10.23
C GLY A 39 7.18 -0.31 -9.37
N LEU A 40 7.60 0.17 -8.20
CA LEU A 40 6.78 1.05 -7.35
C LEU A 40 6.41 2.37 -8.06
N SER A 41 7.37 2.98 -8.77
CA SER A 41 7.12 4.17 -9.60
C SER A 41 6.19 3.87 -10.78
N GLY A 42 6.23 2.64 -11.30
CA GLY A 42 5.34 2.14 -12.34
C GLY A 42 3.91 2.01 -11.84
N ILE A 43 3.70 1.39 -10.68
CA ILE A 43 2.39 1.34 -10.01
C ILE A 43 1.84 2.76 -9.86
N LEU A 44 2.65 3.68 -9.31
CA LEU A 44 2.23 5.05 -9.08
C LEU A 44 1.82 5.76 -10.38
N LEU A 45 2.61 5.62 -11.46
CA LEU A 45 2.28 6.23 -12.74
C LEU A 45 0.99 5.61 -13.33
N MET A 46 0.84 4.28 -13.28
CA MET A 46 -0.36 3.61 -13.76
C MET A 46 -1.60 4.08 -13.00
N THR A 47 -1.50 4.25 -11.68
CA THR A 47 -2.61 4.76 -10.87
C THR A 47 -2.95 6.21 -11.22
N ILE A 48 -1.97 7.10 -11.32
CA ILE A 48 -2.24 8.51 -11.68
C ILE A 48 -2.91 8.60 -13.05
N LEU A 49 -2.43 7.83 -14.03
CA LEU A 49 -3.06 7.76 -15.34
C LEU A 49 -4.48 7.18 -15.26
N SER A 50 -4.68 6.11 -14.48
CA SER A 50 -5.99 5.50 -14.24
C SER A 50 -7.01 6.48 -13.65
N TYR A 51 -6.59 7.33 -12.71
CA TYR A 51 -7.45 8.41 -12.22
C TYR A 51 -7.87 9.37 -13.32
N ILE A 52 -6.92 9.79 -14.17
CA ILE A 52 -7.17 10.75 -15.25
C ILE A 52 -8.06 10.13 -16.32
N THR A 53 -7.78 8.91 -16.77
CA THR A 53 -8.54 8.24 -17.83
C THR A 53 -9.97 7.92 -17.40
N ASN A 54 -10.19 7.54 -16.13
CA ASN A 54 -11.52 7.25 -15.61
C ASN A 54 -12.47 8.46 -15.65
N LEU A 55 -11.94 9.69 -15.66
CA LEU A 55 -12.76 10.90 -15.85
C LEU A 55 -13.44 10.94 -17.22
N PHE A 56 -12.90 10.25 -18.22
CA PHE A 56 -13.35 10.37 -19.60
C PHE A 56 -13.84 9.04 -20.20
N VAL A 57 -13.27 7.91 -19.77
CA VAL A 57 -13.51 6.57 -20.33
C VAL A 57 -13.58 5.54 -19.21
N SER A 58 -14.45 4.55 -19.34
CA SER A 58 -14.48 3.41 -18.41
C SER A 58 -13.28 2.47 -18.64
N HIS A 59 -12.84 1.77 -17.60
CA HIS A 59 -11.71 0.83 -17.68
C HIS A 59 -12.15 -0.53 -18.24
N GLY A 60 -12.81 -0.51 -19.39
CA GLY A 60 -13.21 -1.71 -20.12
C GLY A 60 -12.04 -2.40 -20.82
N PHE A 61 -12.32 -3.51 -21.49
CA PHE A 61 -11.31 -4.34 -22.14
C PHE A 61 -10.39 -3.58 -23.11
N ILE A 62 -10.97 -2.76 -24.00
CA ILE A 62 -10.20 -2.05 -25.03
C ILE A 62 -9.21 -1.08 -24.38
N HIS A 63 -9.70 -0.26 -23.45
CA HIS A 63 -8.87 0.69 -22.70
C HIS A 63 -7.69 -0.04 -22.02
N ASN A 64 -7.99 -1.08 -21.23
CA ASN A 64 -6.99 -1.77 -20.44
C ASN A 64 -5.97 -2.54 -21.30
N SER A 65 -6.41 -3.16 -22.40
CA SER A 65 -5.51 -3.82 -23.35
C SER A 65 -4.54 -2.82 -23.97
N ILE A 66 -5.01 -1.66 -24.43
CA ILE A 66 -4.14 -0.59 -24.96
C ILE A 66 -3.18 -0.10 -23.87
N PHE A 67 -3.70 0.13 -22.67
CA PHE A 67 -2.93 0.62 -21.53
C PHE A 67 -1.77 -0.32 -21.19
N LEU A 68 -2.04 -1.63 -21.10
CA LEU A 68 -1.00 -2.62 -20.80
C LEU A 68 0.00 -2.79 -21.95
N LEU A 69 -0.45 -2.70 -23.22
CA LEU A 69 0.43 -2.75 -24.40
C LEU A 69 1.46 -1.61 -24.40
N ILE A 70 1.07 -0.39 -24.01
CA ILE A 70 1.99 0.75 -23.87
C ILE A 70 3.10 0.41 -22.85
N GLY A 71 2.72 -0.14 -21.70
CA GLY A 71 3.68 -0.59 -20.69
C GLY A 71 4.58 -1.71 -21.20
N LEU A 72 4.04 -2.72 -21.88
CA LEU A 72 4.85 -3.81 -22.47
C LEU A 72 5.85 -3.28 -23.51
N PHE A 73 5.44 -2.36 -24.37
CA PHE A 73 6.32 -1.73 -25.34
C PHE A 73 7.46 -0.94 -24.67
N ALA A 74 7.15 -0.18 -23.61
CA ALA A 74 8.17 0.46 -22.80
C ALA A 74 9.11 -0.55 -22.10
N CYS A 75 8.57 -1.69 -21.64
CA CYS A 75 9.33 -2.78 -21.05
C CYS A 75 10.29 -3.42 -22.07
N PHE A 76 9.90 -3.51 -23.33
CA PHE A 76 10.77 -3.99 -24.41
C PHE A 76 12.00 -3.09 -24.61
N PHE A 77 11.88 -1.76 -24.51
CA PHE A 77 13.05 -0.89 -24.62
C PHE A 77 14.03 -1.02 -23.45
N ILE A 78 13.53 -1.19 -22.22
CA ILE A 78 14.42 -1.41 -21.08
C ILE A 78 15.09 -2.80 -21.13
N SER A 79 14.43 -3.80 -21.71
CA SER A 79 14.97 -5.17 -21.83
C SER A 79 16.24 -5.24 -22.69
N LYS A 80 16.39 -4.34 -23.68
CA LYS A 80 17.62 -4.20 -24.48
C LYS A 80 18.86 -3.86 -23.64
N LYS A 81 18.69 -3.29 -22.43
CA LYS A 81 19.82 -2.92 -21.54
C LYS A 81 20.42 -4.16 -20.86
N LYS A 82 21.73 -4.37 -21.02
CA LYS A 82 22.49 -5.51 -20.43
C LYS A 82 22.29 -5.66 -18.91
N LEU A 83 22.21 -4.56 -18.17
CA LEU A 83 22.00 -4.57 -16.72
C LEU A 83 20.61 -5.12 -16.33
N PHE A 84 19.58 -4.84 -17.13
CA PHE A 84 18.23 -5.32 -16.88
C PHE A 84 18.13 -6.83 -17.09
N ARG A 85 18.74 -7.35 -18.17
CA ARG A 85 18.79 -8.80 -18.47
C ARG A 85 19.39 -9.64 -17.34
N LYS A 86 20.38 -9.10 -16.61
CA LYS A 86 20.96 -9.80 -15.44
C LYS A 86 19.99 -9.85 -14.25
N LYS A 87 19.13 -8.85 -14.10
CA LYS A 87 18.23 -8.71 -12.94
C LYS A 87 16.85 -9.30 -13.15
N ILE A 88 16.42 -9.52 -14.40
CA ILE A 88 15.09 -10.06 -14.73
C ILE A 88 14.85 -11.44 -14.10
N LYS A 89 15.90 -12.28 -14.00
CA LYS A 89 15.84 -13.60 -13.35
C LYS A 89 15.39 -13.50 -11.89
N ILE A 90 15.85 -12.46 -11.18
CA ILE A 90 15.46 -12.21 -9.77
C ILE A 90 13.99 -11.78 -9.70
N ILE A 91 13.53 -10.95 -10.64
CA ILE A 91 12.11 -10.55 -10.70
C ILE A 91 11.24 -11.78 -10.89
N ILE A 92 11.53 -12.58 -11.91
CA ILE A 92 10.76 -13.78 -12.25
C ILE A 92 10.72 -14.71 -11.04
N LEU A 93 11.88 -15.05 -10.47
CA LEU A 93 11.96 -15.92 -9.29
C LEU A 93 11.10 -15.44 -8.12
N ILE A 94 11.23 -14.17 -7.71
CA ILE A 94 10.44 -13.62 -6.60
C ILE A 94 8.95 -13.60 -6.95
N SER A 95 8.61 -13.19 -8.18
CA SER A 95 7.22 -13.14 -8.63
C SER A 95 6.56 -14.52 -8.69
N SER A 96 7.29 -15.57 -9.08
CA SER A 96 6.80 -16.95 -9.11
C SER A 96 6.56 -17.49 -7.70
N VAL A 97 7.47 -17.20 -6.76
CA VAL A 97 7.30 -17.58 -5.35
C VAL A 97 6.08 -16.90 -4.74
N LEU A 98 5.89 -15.61 -5.00
CA LEU A 98 4.76 -14.85 -4.43
C LEU A 98 3.41 -15.16 -5.10
N PHE A 99 3.42 -15.67 -6.33
CA PHE A 99 2.21 -16.01 -7.08
C PHE A 99 1.29 -16.99 -6.33
N ILE A 100 1.83 -17.88 -5.49
CA ILE A 100 0.99 -18.78 -4.69
C ILE A 100 0.01 -18.03 -3.79
N GLY A 101 0.36 -16.81 -3.36
CA GLY A 101 -0.49 -16.00 -2.50
C GLY A 101 -1.75 -15.45 -3.19
N ILE A 102 -1.86 -15.52 -4.52
CA ILE A 102 -3.09 -15.12 -5.24
C ILE A 102 -4.02 -16.30 -5.53
N LEU A 103 -3.59 -17.55 -5.30
CA LEU A 103 -4.38 -18.75 -5.62
C LEU A 103 -5.44 -19.10 -4.57
N MET A 104 -5.80 -18.15 -3.70
CA MET A 104 -6.70 -18.37 -2.58
C MET A 104 -8.16 -18.26 -3.01
N HIS A 105 -9.03 -19.07 -2.40
CA HIS A 105 -10.46 -18.99 -2.62
C HIS A 105 -11.09 -17.81 -1.86
N LYS A 106 -10.75 -17.66 -0.57
CA LYS A 106 -11.30 -16.61 0.29
C LYS A 106 -10.58 -15.27 0.04
N THR A 107 -11.35 -14.23 -0.24
CA THR A 107 -10.89 -12.84 -0.38
C THR A 107 -10.96 -12.07 0.96
N HIS A 108 -10.51 -10.81 0.95
CA HIS A 108 -10.60 -9.90 2.09
C HIS A 108 -12.07 -9.73 2.56
N ASP A 109 -12.29 -9.51 3.85
CA ASP A 109 -13.66 -9.42 4.40
C ASP A 109 -14.47 -8.26 3.78
N ASP A 110 -13.81 -7.12 3.54
CA ASP A 110 -14.42 -5.95 2.84
C ASP A 110 -14.56 -6.13 1.31
N PHE A 111 -14.12 -7.26 0.75
CA PHE A 111 -14.02 -7.42 -0.70
C PHE A 111 -15.38 -7.27 -1.38
N PHE A 112 -16.39 -7.98 -0.89
CA PHE A 112 -17.75 -7.89 -1.42
C PHE A 112 -18.52 -6.65 -0.95
N TYR A 113 -18.10 -6.05 0.18
CA TYR A 113 -18.76 -4.88 0.73
C TYR A 113 -18.50 -3.63 -0.11
N TYR A 114 -17.23 -3.35 -0.46
CA TYR A 114 -16.92 -2.21 -1.33
C TYR A 114 -15.73 -2.38 -2.28
N HIS A 115 -14.75 -3.26 -2.03
CA HIS A 115 -13.56 -3.30 -2.91
C HIS A 115 -13.90 -3.75 -4.33
N PHE A 116 -14.69 -4.82 -4.44
CA PHE A 116 -15.15 -5.37 -5.69
C PHE A 116 -16.13 -4.43 -6.41
N PRO A 117 -17.28 -4.01 -5.83
CA PRO A 117 -18.22 -3.14 -6.54
C PRO A 117 -17.62 -1.76 -6.87
N TYR A 118 -16.70 -1.21 -6.05
CA TYR A 118 -15.95 -0.01 -6.43
C TYR A 118 -15.11 -0.26 -7.69
N THR A 119 -14.34 -1.35 -7.71
CA THR A 119 -13.49 -1.69 -8.87
C THR A 119 -14.32 -1.95 -10.13
N ILE A 120 -15.47 -2.61 -10.00
CA ILE A 120 -16.41 -2.87 -11.11
C ILE A 120 -17.01 -1.56 -11.63
N SER A 121 -17.39 -0.63 -10.75
CA SER A 121 -17.88 0.69 -11.19
C SER A 121 -16.87 1.44 -12.07
N LEU A 122 -15.56 1.28 -11.80
CA LEU A 122 -14.51 1.89 -12.64
C LEU A 122 -14.35 1.20 -13.99
N ILE A 123 -14.61 -0.11 -14.06
CA ILE A 123 -14.53 -0.92 -15.28
C ILE A 123 -15.69 -0.60 -16.22
N GLU A 124 -16.89 -0.49 -15.66
CA GLU A 124 -18.12 -0.35 -16.42
C GLU A 124 -18.43 1.12 -16.75
N LEU A 125 -18.16 2.04 -15.82
CA LEU A 125 -18.59 3.42 -15.91
C LEU A 125 -17.42 4.42 -15.89
N LYS A 126 -17.71 5.61 -16.43
CA LYS A 126 -16.89 6.81 -16.20
C LYS A 126 -17.06 7.25 -14.75
N LYS A 127 -16.21 8.18 -14.30
CA LYS A 127 -16.24 8.72 -12.95
C LYS A 127 -17.67 9.11 -12.51
N ILE A 128 -18.06 8.58 -11.35
CA ILE A 128 -19.34 8.89 -10.67
C ILE A 128 -19.04 9.86 -9.52
N PHE A 129 -19.86 10.89 -9.38
CA PHE A 129 -19.84 11.79 -8.22
C PHE A 129 -20.81 11.29 -7.16
N GLY A 130 -20.46 11.43 -5.88
CA GLY A 130 -21.35 11.07 -4.78
C GLY A 130 -21.40 9.59 -4.41
N VAL A 131 -20.46 8.76 -4.88
CA VAL A 131 -20.45 7.32 -4.58
C VAL A 131 -20.41 7.02 -3.08
N GLY A 132 -19.88 7.95 -2.26
CA GLY A 132 -19.87 7.85 -0.80
C GLY A 132 -21.27 7.89 -0.15
N ASN A 133 -22.32 8.28 -0.89
CA ASN A 133 -23.70 8.22 -0.44
C ASN A 133 -24.29 6.81 -0.48
N LEU A 134 -23.64 5.85 -1.16
CA LEU A 134 -24.08 4.46 -1.18
C LEU A 134 -23.86 3.78 0.17
N GLU A 135 -22.61 3.77 0.63
CA GLU A 135 -22.19 3.07 1.84
C GLU A 135 -20.89 3.66 2.39
N HIS A 136 -20.60 3.38 3.66
CA HIS A 136 -19.41 3.93 4.34
C HIS A 136 -18.09 3.52 3.69
N GLY A 137 -18.01 2.32 3.11
CA GLY A 137 -16.80 1.84 2.41
C GLY A 137 -16.40 2.71 1.21
N PHE A 138 -17.37 3.24 0.46
CA PHE A 138 -17.12 4.08 -0.72
C PHE A 138 -16.61 5.49 -0.38
N ARG A 139 -16.75 5.90 0.89
CA ARG A 139 -16.30 7.21 1.38
C ARG A 139 -14.77 7.31 1.52
N THR A 140 -14.08 6.18 1.61
CA THR A 140 -12.62 6.10 1.71
C THR A 140 -12.01 5.42 0.47
N PRO A 141 -12.00 6.07 -0.70
CA PRO A 141 -11.44 5.47 -1.90
C PRO A 141 -9.94 5.21 -1.74
N SER A 142 -9.47 4.13 -2.39
CA SER A 142 -8.06 3.76 -2.42
C SER A 142 -7.54 3.74 -3.85
N SER A 143 -6.30 4.19 -4.06
CA SER A 143 -5.59 4.05 -5.33
C SER A 143 -5.50 2.61 -5.82
N ILE A 144 -5.58 1.62 -4.92
CA ILE A 144 -5.51 0.22 -5.32
C ILE A 144 -6.71 -0.20 -6.18
N PHE A 145 -7.90 0.40 -6.01
CA PHE A 145 -9.07 0.08 -6.83
C PHE A 145 -8.90 0.56 -8.27
N TYR A 146 -8.35 1.77 -8.43
CA TYR A 146 -7.99 2.32 -9.73
C TYR A 146 -6.90 1.49 -10.41
N PHE A 147 -5.91 1.05 -9.65
CA PHE A 147 -4.87 0.16 -10.16
C PHE A 147 -5.43 -1.20 -10.59
N ASN A 148 -6.26 -1.81 -9.75
CA ASN A 148 -6.92 -3.10 -9.96
C ASN A 148 -7.86 -3.10 -11.17
N SER A 149 -8.57 -2.00 -11.40
CA SER A 149 -9.51 -1.87 -12.52
C SER A 149 -8.82 -2.00 -13.89
N LEU A 150 -7.51 -1.72 -13.98
CA LEU A 150 -6.70 -1.90 -15.20
C LEU A 150 -6.42 -3.37 -15.53
N PHE A 151 -6.75 -4.31 -14.64
CA PHE A 151 -6.48 -5.75 -14.83
C PHE A 151 -7.67 -6.52 -15.40
N TYR A 152 -8.75 -5.82 -15.75
CA TYR A 152 -9.88 -6.40 -16.48
C TYR A 152 -9.50 -6.58 -17.96
N LEU A 153 -9.31 -7.84 -18.38
CA LEU A 153 -8.76 -8.21 -19.70
C LEU A 153 -9.60 -9.30 -20.38
N PRO A 154 -9.71 -9.35 -21.72
CA PRO A 154 -10.66 -10.22 -22.42
C PRO A 154 -10.64 -11.71 -22.02
N ILE A 155 -9.45 -12.29 -21.82
CA ILE A 155 -9.29 -13.72 -21.50
C ILE A 155 -9.37 -13.99 -19.98
N LEU A 156 -8.95 -13.02 -19.18
CA LEU A 156 -8.81 -13.16 -17.73
C LEU A 156 -10.06 -12.66 -16.98
N GLU A 157 -10.87 -11.85 -17.64
CA GLU A 157 -12.05 -11.18 -17.10
C GLU A 157 -11.75 -10.58 -15.72
N LYS A 158 -12.43 -11.05 -14.68
CA LYS A 158 -12.36 -10.54 -13.30
C LYS A 158 -11.30 -11.26 -12.44
N SER A 159 -10.59 -12.26 -12.96
CA SER A 159 -9.71 -13.14 -12.16
C SER A 159 -8.49 -12.47 -11.53
N LEU A 160 -7.99 -11.38 -12.11
CA LEU A 160 -6.81 -10.67 -11.60
C LEU A 160 -7.13 -9.29 -11.01
N ILE A 161 -8.38 -8.86 -10.99
CA ILE A 161 -8.72 -7.52 -10.48
C ILE A 161 -8.48 -7.38 -8.97
N ASN A 162 -8.31 -8.48 -8.21
CA ASN A 162 -7.92 -8.40 -6.79
C ASN A 162 -6.41 -8.57 -6.56
N SER A 163 -5.60 -8.60 -7.63
CA SER A 163 -4.18 -8.93 -7.50
C SER A 163 -3.28 -7.75 -7.13
N GLY A 164 -3.73 -6.50 -7.18
CA GLY A 164 -2.88 -5.29 -7.04
C GLY A 164 -1.89 -5.32 -5.87
N ALA A 165 -2.32 -5.79 -4.69
CA ALA A 165 -1.49 -5.85 -3.49
C ALA A 165 -0.22 -6.71 -3.68
N ILE A 166 -0.26 -7.76 -4.51
CA ILE A 166 0.91 -8.61 -4.77
C ILE A 166 2.03 -7.80 -5.42
N PHE A 167 1.71 -6.84 -6.29
CA PHE A 167 2.73 -6.08 -7.01
C PHE A 167 3.49 -5.13 -6.09
N PHE A 168 2.80 -4.52 -5.12
CA PHE A 168 3.47 -3.78 -4.04
C PHE A 168 4.44 -4.67 -3.27
N LEU A 169 4.02 -5.90 -2.93
CA LEU A 169 4.86 -6.87 -2.21
C LEU A 169 6.07 -7.33 -3.05
N ILE A 170 5.89 -7.65 -4.32
CA ILE A 170 6.95 -8.08 -5.24
C ILE A 170 8.03 -7.00 -5.35
N PHE A 171 7.64 -5.76 -5.68
CA PHE A 171 8.61 -4.69 -5.90
C PHE A 171 9.28 -4.23 -4.60
N SER A 172 8.59 -4.31 -3.46
CA SER A 172 9.17 -4.09 -2.14
C SER A 172 10.21 -5.15 -1.77
N ASN A 173 9.91 -6.43 -2.02
CA ASN A 173 10.86 -7.52 -1.85
C ASN A 173 12.10 -7.34 -2.74
N ILE A 174 11.90 -7.02 -4.02
CA ILE A 174 13.01 -6.74 -4.96
C ILE A 174 13.86 -5.56 -4.47
N PHE A 175 13.23 -4.48 -4.00
CA PHE A 175 13.92 -3.32 -3.44
C PHE A 175 14.83 -3.73 -2.27
N LEU A 176 14.27 -4.42 -1.27
CA LEU A 176 14.98 -4.83 -0.06
C LEU A 176 16.11 -5.82 -0.37
N ILE A 177 15.87 -6.81 -1.22
CA ILE A 177 16.88 -7.79 -1.65
C ILE A 177 18.02 -7.08 -2.40
N GLN A 178 17.71 -6.17 -3.33
CA GLN A 178 18.73 -5.38 -4.01
C GLN A 178 19.51 -4.51 -3.03
N LYS A 179 18.84 -3.92 -2.04
CA LYS A 179 19.47 -3.10 -1.02
C LYS A 179 20.48 -3.91 -0.20
N ILE A 180 20.06 -5.08 0.28
CA ILE A 180 20.89 -6.00 1.08
C ILE A 180 22.12 -6.43 0.28
N PHE A 181 21.91 -7.01 -0.92
CA PHE A 181 23.04 -7.55 -1.70
C PHE A 181 23.98 -6.47 -2.24
N ASN A 182 23.49 -5.26 -2.55
CA ASN A 182 24.36 -4.15 -2.93
C ASN A 182 25.24 -3.68 -1.75
N GLN A 183 24.70 -3.68 -0.53
CA GLN A 183 25.47 -3.34 0.66
C GLN A 183 26.53 -4.39 0.99
N LEU A 184 26.17 -5.68 0.90
CA LEU A 184 27.10 -6.80 1.04
C LEU A 184 28.23 -6.74 0.00
N LYS A 185 27.88 -6.51 -1.28
CA LYS A 185 28.87 -6.39 -2.36
C LYS A 185 29.87 -5.26 -2.11
N ASN A 186 29.38 -4.12 -1.59
CA ASN A 186 30.20 -2.94 -1.31
C ASN A 186 30.86 -2.98 0.09
N LYS A 187 30.80 -4.11 0.80
CA LYS A 187 31.31 -4.28 2.18
C LYS A 187 30.80 -3.20 3.16
N ARG A 188 29.57 -2.70 2.94
CA ARG A 188 28.90 -1.72 3.81
C ARG A 188 28.00 -2.46 4.80
N TYR A 189 28.56 -2.82 5.96
CA TYR A 189 27.86 -3.56 7.00
C TYR A 189 27.33 -2.61 8.09
N ASN A 190 26.36 -1.76 7.73
CA ASN A 190 25.80 -0.77 8.66
C ASN A 190 24.38 -1.15 9.13
N PHE A 191 23.78 -0.36 10.02
CA PHE A 191 22.42 -0.62 10.50
C PHE A 191 21.36 -0.63 9.37
N ILE A 192 21.57 0.07 8.25
CA ILE A 192 20.64 0.04 7.11
C ILE A 192 20.58 -1.35 6.47
N LEU A 193 21.70 -2.08 6.42
CA LEU A 193 21.73 -3.48 5.97
C LEU A 193 20.83 -4.35 6.86
N VAL A 194 20.96 -4.22 8.18
CA VAL A 194 20.18 -4.99 9.16
C VAL A 194 18.71 -4.60 9.13
N LEU A 195 18.40 -3.30 9.08
CA LEU A 195 17.04 -2.79 8.98
C LEU A 195 16.34 -3.27 7.69
N SER A 196 17.07 -3.31 6.57
CA SER A 196 16.54 -3.84 5.30
C SER A 196 16.24 -5.33 5.41
N LEU A 197 17.08 -6.09 6.11
CA LEU A 197 16.87 -7.52 6.36
C LEU A 197 15.65 -7.73 7.28
N PHE A 198 15.57 -7.06 8.42
CA PHE A 198 14.42 -7.15 9.32
C PHE A 198 13.11 -6.81 8.62
N SER A 199 13.09 -5.73 7.83
CA SER A 199 11.92 -5.36 7.04
C SER A 199 11.52 -6.48 6.07
N LEU A 200 12.48 -7.10 5.39
CA LEU A 200 12.23 -8.19 4.45
C LEU A 200 11.68 -9.44 5.14
N LEU A 201 12.28 -9.84 6.26
CA LEU A 201 11.83 -10.99 7.05
C LEU A 201 10.41 -10.75 7.59
N PHE A 202 10.17 -9.56 8.15
CA PHE A 202 8.87 -9.14 8.65
C PHE A 202 7.78 -9.21 7.58
N ILE A 203 8.02 -8.56 6.44
CA ILE A 203 7.03 -8.46 5.38
C ILE A 203 6.59 -9.85 4.89
N ASN A 204 7.52 -10.77 4.65
CA ASN A 204 7.19 -12.10 4.12
C ASN A 204 6.60 -13.05 5.18
N THR A 205 6.89 -12.86 6.47
CA THR A 205 6.39 -13.74 7.55
C THR A 205 5.06 -13.28 8.15
N ILE A 206 4.87 -11.96 8.29
CA ILE A 206 3.66 -11.34 8.86
C ILE A 206 2.61 -11.10 7.78
N PHE A 207 2.99 -10.52 6.64
CA PHE A 207 2.05 -10.19 5.55
C PHE A 207 1.92 -11.30 4.50
N TYR A 208 2.04 -12.57 4.93
CA TYR A 208 1.99 -13.71 4.01
C TYR A 208 0.63 -13.91 3.33
N ARG A 209 -0.47 -13.46 3.96
CA ARG A 209 -1.84 -13.65 3.46
C ARG A 209 -2.24 -12.58 2.43
N ILE A 210 -1.76 -12.70 1.20
CA ILE A 210 -1.96 -11.68 0.15
C ILE A 210 -3.43 -11.40 -0.16
N ALA A 211 -4.26 -12.45 -0.26
CA ALA A 211 -5.70 -12.30 -0.54
C ALA A 211 -6.46 -11.46 0.51
N GLU A 212 -5.88 -11.28 1.71
CA GLU A 212 -6.41 -10.50 2.83
C GLU A 212 -5.62 -9.19 3.06
N HIS A 213 -4.86 -8.70 2.08
CA HIS A 213 -4.14 -7.42 2.25
C HIS A 213 -5.07 -6.22 2.30
N GLY A 214 -6.23 -6.30 1.62
CA GLY A 214 -7.13 -5.17 1.47
C GLY A 214 -6.40 -3.94 0.93
N THR A 215 -6.78 -2.77 1.41
CA THR A 215 -6.17 -1.49 1.04
C THR A 215 -5.01 -1.07 1.96
N ASP A 216 -4.96 -1.61 3.19
CA ASP A 216 -4.10 -1.07 4.24
C ASP A 216 -2.66 -1.63 4.20
N ARG A 217 -2.46 -2.93 3.97
CA ARG A 217 -1.14 -3.58 4.15
C ARG A 217 -0.08 -3.10 3.15
N SER A 218 -0.48 -2.70 1.94
CA SER A 218 0.43 -2.16 0.93
C SER A 218 1.13 -0.89 1.43
N ALA A 219 0.41 0.01 2.11
CA ALA A 219 1.00 1.23 2.68
C ALA A 219 1.96 0.91 3.82
N LEU A 220 1.59 -0.04 4.69
CA LEU A 220 2.43 -0.52 5.80
C LEU A 220 3.79 -1.05 5.31
N ILE A 221 3.80 -1.78 4.19
CA ILE A 221 5.04 -2.23 3.52
C ILE A 221 5.86 -1.04 3.02
N LEU A 222 5.22 -0.07 2.36
CA LEU A 222 5.89 1.10 1.80
C LEU A 222 6.49 2.01 2.89
N ILE A 223 5.91 2.05 4.09
CA ILE A 223 6.46 2.82 5.21
C ILE A 223 7.84 2.27 5.66
N PHE A 224 8.08 0.95 5.58
CA PHE A 224 9.44 0.41 5.79
C PHE A 224 10.43 0.92 4.72
N ILE A 225 9.99 1.01 3.46
CA ILE A 225 10.82 1.56 2.37
C ILE A 225 11.11 3.04 2.59
N LEU A 226 10.09 3.81 3.01
CA LEU A 226 10.22 5.22 3.39
C LEU A 226 11.27 5.39 4.50
N ALA A 227 11.20 4.58 5.55
CA ALA A 227 12.17 4.60 6.64
C ALA A 227 13.60 4.32 6.17
N ILE A 228 13.79 3.32 5.30
CA ILE A 228 15.11 2.99 4.73
C ILE A 228 15.64 4.13 3.86
N HIS A 229 14.80 4.75 3.02
CA HIS A 229 15.21 5.90 2.20
C HIS A 229 15.60 7.09 3.07
N TYR A 230 14.78 7.40 4.07
CA TYR A 230 15.02 8.51 4.98
C TYR A 230 16.32 8.32 5.76
N LEU A 231 16.46 7.18 6.45
CA LEU A 231 17.62 6.90 7.31
C LEU A 231 18.90 6.77 6.49
N GLU A 232 18.85 6.20 5.28
CA GLU A 232 20.02 6.22 4.42
C GLU A 232 20.39 7.64 4.00
N GLY A 233 19.41 8.48 3.66
CA GLY A 233 19.64 9.86 3.26
C GLY A 233 20.28 10.73 4.33
N THR A 234 19.78 10.66 5.57
CA THR A 234 20.31 11.45 6.70
C THR A 234 21.66 10.95 7.21
N ASN A 235 22.03 9.70 6.92
CA ASN A 235 23.32 9.11 7.30
C ASN A 235 24.37 9.14 6.17
N ARG A 236 24.09 9.87 5.08
CA ARG A 236 25.06 10.17 4.01
C ARG A 236 25.69 11.53 4.21
N LYS A 237 26.77 11.81 3.44
CA LYS A 237 27.40 13.13 3.42
C LYS A 237 26.37 14.19 3.02
N LEU A 238 26.26 15.24 3.82
CA LEU A 238 25.38 16.38 3.57
C LEU A 238 25.83 17.07 2.26
N SER A 239 25.07 16.90 1.16
CA SER A 239 25.36 17.52 -0.15
C SER A 239 24.08 17.76 -0.97
N LYS A 240 24.11 18.74 -1.88
CA LYS A 240 22.98 19.07 -2.79
C LYS A 240 22.55 17.87 -3.63
N ILE A 241 23.50 17.07 -4.10
CA ILE A 241 23.27 15.86 -4.90
C ILE A 241 22.57 14.78 -4.08
N ASN A 242 23.07 14.49 -2.86
CA ASN A 242 22.46 13.50 -2.00
C ASN A 242 21.06 13.92 -1.57
N PHE A 243 20.88 15.19 -1.19
CA PHE A 243 19.57 15.73 -0.86
C PHE A 243 18.57 15.52 -2.00
N LYS A 244 18.91 15.97 -3.22
CA LYS A 244 18.05 15.81 -4.40
C LYS A 244 17.69 14.34 -4.61
N HIS A 245 18.66 13.44 -4.52
CA HIS A 245 18.44 12.01 -4.71
C HIS A 245 17.42 11.42 -3.72
N TYR A 246 17.56 11.71 -2.43
CA TYR A 246 16.67 11.17 -1.40
C TYR A 246 15.33 11.88 -1.35
N TYR A 247 15.30 13.20 -1.56
CA TYR A 247 14.08 13.98 -1.70
C TYR A 247 13.15 13.40 -2.78
N GLN A 248 13.70 13.14 -3.97
CA GLN A 248 12.94 12.58 -5.09
C GLN A 248 12.33 11.21 -4.75
N LYS A 249 13.08 10.34 -4.07
CA LYS A 249 12.60 9.00 -3.67
C LYS A 249 11.55 9.07 -2.58
N ILE A 250 11.78 9.91 -1.56
CA ILE A 250 10.86 10.12 -0.45
C ILE A 250 9.53 10.67 -0.97
N LEU A 251 9.53 11.66 -1.88
CA LEU A 251 8.29 12.16 -2.48
C LEU A 251 7.51 11.08 -3.23
N ILE A 252 8.16 10.26 -4.06
CA ILE A 252 7.50 9.17 -4.78
C ILE A 252 6.89 8.15 -3.80
N THR A 253 7.65 7.75 -2.76
CA THR A 253 7.16 6.79 -1.77
C THR A 253 6.02 7.36 -0.94
N VAL A 254 6.10 8.62 -0.48
CA VAL A 254 5.05 9.28 0.28
C VAL A 254 3.79 9.44 -0.56
N LEU A 255 3.90 9.84 -1.83
CA LEU A 255 2.74 9.97 -2.72
C LEU A 255 1.99 8.64 -2.87
N LEU A 256 2.74 7.54 -3.05
CA LEU A 256 2.17 6.20 -3.15
C LEU A 256 1.54 5.72 -1.83
N ILE A 257 2.11 6.11 -0.68
CA ILE A 257 1.54 5.82 0.65
C ILE A 257 0.22 6.58 0.84
N VAL A 258 0.21 7.89 0.56
CA VAL A 258 -0.96 8.75 0.74
C VAL A 258 -2.09 8.36 -0.22
N SER A 259 -1.78 7.97 -1.45
CA SER A 259 -2.80 7.58 -2.44
C SER A 259 -3.58 6.33 -2.04
N LEU A 260 -3.01 5.47 -1.19
CA LEU A 260 -3.69 4.25 -0.74
C LEU A 260 -4.84 4.55 0.23
N LYS A 261 -4.71 5.57 1.09
CA LYS A 261 -5.77 5.98 2.03
C LYS A 261 -5.47 7.35 2.66
N SER A 262 -6.52 8.12 2.94
CA SER A 262 -6.41 9.50 3.47
C SER A 262 -5.67 9.61 4.80
N PHE A 263 -5.86 8.68 5.74
CA PHE A 263 -5.20 8.77 7.06
C PHE A 263 -3.66 8.62 6.97
N TYR A 264 -3.13 8.07 5.88
CA TYR A 264 -1.69 8.02 5.65
C TYR A 264 -1.08 9.38 5.29
N LEU A 265 -1.88 10.45 5.16
CA LEU A 265 -1.39 11.82 5.00
C LEU A 265 -0.45 12.26 6.12
N ILE A 266 -0.58 11.69 7.33
CA ILE A 266 0.31 11.97 8.46
C ILE A 266 1.79 11.67 8.15
N TYR A 267 2.09 10.74 7.22
CA TYR A 267 3.45 10.41 6.81
C TYR A 267 4.13 11.49 5.96
N THR A 268 3.40 12.53 5.53
CA THR A 268 3.99 13.73 4.91
C THR A 268 4.90 14.50 5.88
N ILE A 269 4.77 14.28 7.20
CA ILE A 269 5.69 14.85 8.21
C ILE A 269 7.15 14.53 7.90
N PHE A 270 7.46 13.36 7.32
CA PHE A 270 8.82 12.98 6.97
C PHE A 270 9.45 13.86 5.87
N ILE A 271 8.64 14.52 5.03
CA ILE A 271 9.13 15.52 4.07
C ILE A 271 9.58 16.78 4.82
N LEU A 272 8.80 17.24 5.79
CA LEU A 272 9.13 18.41 6.63
C LEU A 272 10.39 18.17 7.46
N ILE A 273 10.48 16.99 8.08
CA ILE A 273 11.66 16.59 8.86
C ILE A 273 12.91 16.53 7.95
N LEU A 274 12.78 16.01 6.72
CA LEU A 274 13.88 16.01 5.76
C LEU A 274 14.37 17.43 5.45
N PHE A 275 13.46 18.38 5.24
CA PHE A 275 13.83 19.78 5.04
C PHE A 275 14.56 20.37 6.25
N PHE A 276 14.12 20.04 7.47
CA PHE A 276 14.79 20.50 8.69
C PHE A 276 16.22 19.94 8.84
N GLU A 277 16.43 18.65 8.58
CA GLU A 277 17.76 18.00 8.60
C GLU A 277 18.72 18.62 7.58
N TYR A 278 18.21 18.96 6.40
CA TYR A 278 18.99 19.53 5.31
C TYR A 278 18.94 21.07 5.24
N ARG A 279 18.44 21.75 6.28
CA ARG A 279 18.26 23.22 6.30
C ARG A 279 19.48 24.01 5.89
N LYS A 280 20.68 23.59 6.33
CA LYS A 280 21.95 24.24 5.98
C LYS A 280 22.20 24.31 4.47
N ILE A 281 21.81 23.26 3.74
CA ILE A 281 21.93 23.22 2.27
C ILE A 281 20.78 23.97 1.60
N LEU A 282 19.57 23.85 2.14
CA LEU A 282 18.36 24.41 1.53
C LEU A 282 18.38 25.94 1.50
N PHE A 283 18.86 26.56 2.58
CA PHE A 283 18.97 28.01 2.70
C PHE A 283 20.23 28.58 2.03
N GLU A 284 21.24 27.76 1.74
CA GLU A 284 22.41 28.17 0.97
C GLU A 284 21.98 28.52 -0.48
N LYS A 285 22.22 29.77 -0.90
CA LYS A 285 21.96 30.24 -2.28
C LYS A 285 20.54 29.96 -2.77
N THR A 286 19.53 30.00 -1.88
CA THR A 286 18.11 29.78 -2.23
C THR A 286 17.79 28.43 -2.90
N TYR A 287 18.55 27.37 -2.59
CA TYR A 287 18.39 26.05 -3.21
C TYR A 287 16.98 25.45 -3.03
N TYR A 288 16.25 25.84 -1.98
CA TYR A 288 14.84 25.46 -1.78
C TYR A 288 13.97 25.76 -3.01
N ARG A 289 14.14 26.92 -3.68
CA ARG A 289 13.38 27.28 -4.89
C ARG A 289 13.60 26.25 -5.99
N LYS A 290 14.86 25.89 -6.24
CA LYS A 290 15.22 24.90 -7.26
C LYS A 290 14.55 23.56 -6.99
N ILE A 291 14.48 23.14 -5.72
CA ILE A 291 13.87 21.87 -5.31
C ILE A 291 12.34 21.88 -5.49
N PHE A 292 11.66 22.98 -5.11
CA PHE A 292 10.21 23.09 -5.33
C PHE A 292 9.84 23.07 -6.81
N PHE A 293 10.71 23.57 -7.70
CA PHE A 293 10.52 23.55 -9.15
C PHE A 293 11.07 22.29 -9.86
N GLU A 294 11.54 21.27 -9.14
CA GLU A 294 11.91 19.99 -9.75
C GLU A 294 10.68 19.25 -10.29
N ARG A 295 10.85 18.49 -11.38
CA ARG A 295 9.77 17.70 -12.02
C ARG A 295 9.02 16.77 -11.04
N VAL A 296 9.74 16.24 -10.06
CA VAL A 296 9.18 15.33 -9.05
C VAL A 296 8.28 16.05 -8.06
N SER A 297 8.57 17.32 -7.76
CA SER A 297 7.73 18.16 -6.90
C SER A 297 6.39 18.45 -7.59
N TYR A 298 6.42 18.78 -8.89
CA TYR A 298 5.20 18.92 -9.69
C TYR A 298 4.41 17.62 -9.79
N TYR A 299 5.10 16.50 -10.05
CA TYR A 299 4.46 15.19 -10.09
C TYR A 299 3.79 14.83 -8.76
N PHE A 300 4.45 15.13 -7.63
CA PHE A 300 3.87 14.98 -6.30
C PHE A 300 2.62 15.83 -6.13
N LEU A 301 2.68 17.12 -6.48
CA LEU A 301 1.55 18.05 -6.36
C LEU A 301 0.35 17.61 -7.20
N ILE A 302 0.58 17.24 -8.46
CA ILE A 302 -0.47 16.74 -9.37
C ILE A 302 -1.09 15.47 -8.81
N GLY A 303 -0.27 14.51 -8.35
CA GLY A 303 -0.76 13.26 -7.78
C GLY A 303 -1.61 13.47 -6.52
N VAL A 304 -1.15 14.33 -5.59
CA VAL A 304 -1.92 14.67 -4.38
C VAL A 304 -3.24 15.35 -4.77
N THR A 305 -3.21 16.28 -5.73
CA THR A 305 -4.41 17.00 -6.19
C THR A 305 -5.45 16.05 -6.78
N ILE A 306 -5.04 15.12 -7.64
CA ILE A 306 -5.92 14.11 -8.24
C ILE A 306 -6.50 13.18 -7.18
N PHE A 307 -5.70 12.78 -6.19
CA PHE A 307 -6.16 11.93 -5.09
C PHE A 307 -7.19 12.66 -4.21
N ILE A 308 -6.91 13.89 -3.80
CA ILE A 308 -7.84 14.73 -3.03
C ILE A 308 -9.12 14.96 -3.83
N PHE A 309 -9.01 15.25 -5.13
CA PHE A 309 -10.17 15.38 -6.02
C PHE A 309 -11.02 14.11 -6.05
N THR A 310 -10.39 12.93 -6.03
CA THR A 310 -11.11 11.65 -5.96
C THR A 310 -11.92 11.53 -4.66
N ILE A 311 -11.33 11.86 -3.50
CA ILE A 311 -12.06 11.83 -2.22
C ILE A 311 -13.21 12.84 -2.23
N PHE A 312 -12.93 14.06 -2.70
CA PHE A 312 -13.90 15.13 -2.80
C PHE A 312 -15.08 14.77 -3.71
N SER A 313 -14.80 14.22 -4.90
CA SER A 313 -15.86 13.75 -5.82
C SER A 313 -16.71 12.63 -5.23
N ASN A 314 -16.16 11.80 -4.33
CA ASN A 314 -16.92 10.74 -3.68
C ASN A 314 -17.77 11.23 -2.49
N THR A 315 -17.31 12.23 -1.74
CA THR A 315 -17.87 12.57 -0.42
C THR A 315 -18.24 14.03 -0.20
N GLY A 316 -17.75 14.96 -1.01
CA GLY A 316 -17.79 16.40 -0.75
C GLY A 316 -16.70 16.91 0.20
N CYS A 317 -15.83 16.04 0.72
CA CYS A 317 -14.74 16.40 1.62
C CYS A 317 -13.37 16.30 0.94
N LEU A 318 -12.47 17.27 1.18
CA LEU A 318 -11.10 17.17 0.70
C LEU A 318 -10.31 16.05 1.42
N ILE A 319 -10.57 15.87 2.72
CA ILE A 319 -10.00 14.79 3.54
C ILE A 319 -11.13 14.16 4.36
N TYR A 320 -11.57 12.95 4.01
CA TYR A 320 -12.58 12.23 4.78
C TYR A 320 -11.92 11.38 5.90
N PRO A 321 -12.45 11.35 7.14
CA PRO A 321 -13.66 12.02 7.67
C PRO A 321 -13.36 13.33 8.45
N ALA A 322 -12.47 14.20 7.96
CA ALA A 322 -12.20 15.48 8.59
C ALA A 322 -13.30 16.50 8.21
N SER A 323 -14.32 16.64 9.05
CA SER A 323 -15.54 17.44 8.78
C SER A 323 -15.28 18.90 8.42
N PHE A 324 -14.22 19.51 8.97
CA PHE A 324 -13.82 20.88 8.65
C PHE A 324 -13.33 21.07 7.20
N THR A 325 -13.05 19.98 6.48
CA THR A 325 -12.65 19.99 5.07
C THR A 325 -13.79 19.71 4.10
N CYS A 326 -15.03 19.59 4.59
CA CYS A 326 -16.21 19.25 3.81
C CYS A 326 -16.96 20.49 3.34
N ILE A 327 -17.38 20.47 2.07
CA ILE A 327 -18.13 21.54 1.40
C ILE A 327 -19.55 21.03 1.14
N GLU A 328 -20.55 21.59 1.81
CA GLU A 328 -21.94 21.10 1.74
C GLU A 328 -22.76 21.67 0.58
N SER A 329 -22.20 22.59 -0.22
CA SER A 329 -22.92 23.27 -1.31
C SER A 329 -23.24 22.36 -2.50
N PHE A 330 -22.59 21.20 -2.63
CA PHE A 330 -22.84 20.28 -3.74
C PHE A 330 -23.90 19.23 -3.36
N SER A 331 -24.80 18.91 -4.30
CA SER A 331 -25.93 18.00 -4.06
C SER A 331 -25.56 16.60 -3.60
N TRP A 332 -24.36 16.13 -3.93
CA TRP A 332 -23.87 14.81 -3.55
C TRP A 332 -23.00 14.80 -2.27
N SER A 333 -22.84 15.96 -1.62
CA SER A 333 -21.99 16.07 -0.42
C SER A 333 -22.62 15.37 0.77
N ILE A 334 -21.78 14.69 1.55
CA ILE A 334 -22.21 14.06 2.80
C ILE A 334 -22.35 15.16 3.87
N PRO A 335 -23.47 15.23 4.60
CA PRO A 335 -23.67 16.22 5.67
C PRO A 335 -22.57 16.12 6.73
N LYS A 336 -22.07 17.27 7.23
CA LYS A 336 -20.98 17.31 8.22
C LYS A 336 -21.29 16.52 9.50
N LYS A 337 -22.56 16.47 9.91
CA LYS A 337 -23.02 15.68 11.06
C LYS A 337 -22.67 14.19 10.89
N GLU A 338 -23.00 13.61 9.74
CA GLU A 338 -22.66 12.20 9.42
C GLU A 338 -21.15 11.97 9.32
N VAL A 339 -20.39 12.97 8.87
CA VAL A 339 -18.93 12.89 8.83
C VAL A 339 -18.35 12.81 10.25
N ILE A 340 -18.88 13.61 11.18
CA ILE A 340 -18.49 13.58 12.60
C ILE A 340 -18.84 12.22 13.21
N GLU A 341 -20.06 11.74 13.01
CA GLU A 341 -20.49 10.42 13.48
C GLU A 341 -19.58 9.30 12.95
N MET A 342 -19.17 9.37 11.68
CA MET A 342 -18.25 8.39 11.11
C MET A 342 -16.83 8.47 11.69
N LYS A 343 -16.34 9.68 12.00
CA LYS A 343 -15.06 9.84 12.70
C LYS A 343 -15.12 9.13 14.05
N THR A 344 -16.19 9.37 14.83
CA THR A 344 -16.43 8.72 16.12
C THR A 344 -16.53 7.20 15.96
N TRP A 345 -17.21 6.71 14.92
CA TRP A 345 -17.32 5.29 14.62
C TRP A 345 -15.98 4.62 14.37
N TYR A 346 -15.10 5.22 13.56
CA TYR A 346 -13.77 4.67 13.30
C TYR A 346 -12.90 4.64 14.56
N GLU A 347 -12.99 5.67 15.40
CA GLU A 347 -12.29 5.73 16.68
C GLU A 347 -12.78 4.62 17.63
N LEU A 348 -14.10 4.52 17.82
CA LEU A 348 -14.74 3.49 18.65
C LEU A 348 -14.35 2.08 18.21
N TRP A 349 -14.39 1.80 16.91
CA TRP A 349 -14.02 0.50 16.35
C TRP A 349 -12.54 0.18 16.58
N SER A 350 -11.65 1.17 16.46
CA SER A 350 -10.22 0.99 16.68
C SER A 350 -9.85 0.74 18.14
N LYS A 351 -10.67 1.26 19.05
CA LYS A 351 -10.53 1.14 20.51
C LYS A 351 -11.26 -0.09 21.08
N ALA A 352 -11.80 -0.98 20.24
CA ALA A 352 -12.58 -2.16 20.62
C ALA A 352 -13.95 -1.89 21.26
N GLY A 353 -14.49 -0.67 21.16
CA GLY A 353 -15.82 -0.33 21.67
C GLY A 353 -16.96 -0.68 20.71
N ALA A 354 -16.64 -1.23 19.54
CA ALA A 354 -17.63 -1.72 18.57
C ALA A 354 -17.10 -2.93 17.79
N SER A 355 -18.02 -3.82 17.42
CA SER A 355 -17.84 -4.94 16.51
C SER A 355 -19.12 -5.08 15.66
N PRO A 356 -19.16 -6.00 14.67
CA PRO A 356 -20.39 -6.24 13.91
C PRO A 356 -21.60 -6.64 14.77
N THR A 357 -21.39 -7.15 15.99
CA THR A 357 -22.45 -7.66 16.87
C THR A 357 -22.49 -6.98 18.23
N TYR A 358 -21.65 -5.98 18.48
CA TYR A 358 -21.52 -5.34 19.78
C TYR A 358 -21.20 -3.86 19.61
N ARG A 359 -21.77 -3.02 20.49
CA ARG A 359 -21.43 -1.62 20.61
C ARG A 359 -21.58 -1.23 22.08
N VAL A 360 -20.64 -0.45 22.60
CA VAL A 360 -20.78 0.15 23.94
C VAL A 360 -21.93 1.15 23.94
N ASP A 361 -22.72 1.16 25.00
CA ASP A 361 -23.91 2.01 25.14
C ASP A 361 -23.55 3.50 25.21
N ASP A 362 -22.70 3.89 26.16
CA ASP A 362 -22.21 5.26 26.28
C ASP A 362 -20.87 5.45 25.56
N VAL A 363 -20.97 5.85 24.29
CA VAL A 363 -19.82 6.10 23.41
C VAL A 363 -18.97 7.28 23.89
N GLU A 364 -19.59 8.33 24.43
CA GLU A 364 -18.88 9.54 24.86
C GLU A 364 -18.03 9.26 26.10
N TYR A 365 -18.63 8.61 27.11
CA TYR A 365 -17.90 8.17 28.29
C TYR A 365 -16.78 7.20 27.94
N TYR A 366 -17.04 6.25 27.03
CA TYR A 366 -16.06 5.26 26.59
C TYR A 366 -14.84 5.87 25.90
N LEU A 367 -15.07 6.87 25.03
CA LEU A 367 -14.00 7.56 24.31
C LEU A 367 -13.30 8.63 25.15
N SER A 368 -13.86 9.03 26.29
CA SER A 368 -13.23 9.99 27.20
C SER A 368 -11.99 9.39 27.90
N GLY A 369 -10.87 10.11 27.83
CA GLY A 369 -9.61 9.72 28.47
C GLY A 369 -9.12 8.33 28.06
N LEU A 370 -8.90 7.47 29.06
CA LEU A 370 -8.41 6.09 28.90
C LEU A 370 -9.45 5.03 29.28
N ASN A 371 -10.74 5.40 29.35
CA ASN A 371 -11.82 4.47 29.73
C ASN A 371 -11.93 3.26 28.79
N TRP A 372 -11.53 3.43 27.52
CA TRP A 372 -11.48 2.38 26.52
C TRP A 372 -10.37 1.33 26.76
N PHE A 373 -9.31 1.67 27.49
CA PHE A 373 -8.07 0.89 27.57
C PHE A 373 -8.27 -0.53 28.15
N PRO A 374 -9.03 -0.75 29.24
CA PRO A 374 -9.24 -2.09 29.77
C PRO A 374 -9.92 -3.02 28.76
N ASN A 375 -10.94 -2.53 28.06
CA ASN A 375 -11.66 -3.29 27.05
C ASN A 375 -10.78 -3.58 25.83
N TRP A 376 -9.98 -2.60 25.40
CA TRP A 376 -9.01 -2.78 24.32
C TRP A 376 -7.92 -3.80 24.68
N LEU A 377 -7.42 -3.78 25.93
CA LEU A 377 -6.41 -4.71 26.41
C LEU A 377 -6.94 -6.16 26.30
N HIS A 378 -8.17 -6.39 26.74
CA HIS A 378 -8.78 -7.71 26.65
C HIS A 378 -9.06 -8.14 25.20
N ASN A 379 -9.73 -7.29 24.41
CA ASN A 379 -10.25 -7.67 23.10
C ASN A 379 -9.25 -7.55 21.94
N HIS A 380 -8.32 -6.60 22.00
CA HIS A 380 -7.34 -6.35 20.94
C HIS A 380 -5.93 -6.77 21.33
N PHE A 381 -5.44 -6.38 22.51
CA PHE A 381 -4.05 -6.62 22.86
C PHE A 381 -3.74 -8.12 22.98
N PHE A 382 -4.44 -8.84 23.86
CA PHE A 382 -4.17 -10.26 24.11
C PHE A 382 -4.58 -11.20 22.97
N ASN A 383 -5.47 -10.77 22.07
CA ASN A 383 -5.94 -11.59 20.95
C ASN A 383 -5.18 -11.37 19.64
N LYS A 384 -4.61 -10.18 19.41
CA LYS A 384 -4.00 -9.82 18.11
C LYS A 384 -2.59 -9.25 18.25
N ILE A 385 -2.36 -8.38 19.23
CA ILE A 385 -1.09 -7.66 19.37
C ILE A 385 -0.03 -8.55 20.03
N SER A 386 -0.41 -9.35 21.03
CA SER A 386 0.45 -10.35 21.67
C SER A 386 1.09 -11.31 20.65
N ASP A 387 0.28 -11.94 19.79
CA ASP A 387 0.74 -12.85 18.72
C ASP A 387 1.68 -12.16 17.73
N PHE A 388 1.36 -10.90 17.42
CA PHE A 388 2.19 -10.06 16.57
C PHE A 388 3.54 -9.74 17.21
N LEU A 389 3.56 -9.37 18.49
CA LEU A 389 4.78 -9.09 19.25
C LEU A 389 5.64 -10.34 19.42
N LEU A 390 5.03 -11.51 19.64
CA LEU A 390 5.74 -12.79 19.69
C LEU A 390 6.42 -13.08 18.35
N SER A 391 5.71 -12.86 17.24
CA SER A 391 6.27 -13.05 15.90
C SER A 391 7.45 -12.09 15.64
N LEU A 392 7.33 -10.83 16.04
CA LEU A 392 8.42 -9.85 15.99
C LEU A 392 9.63 -10.28 16.81
N PHE A 393 9.39 -10.73 18.05
CA PHE A 393 10.43 -11.23 18.95
C PHE A 393 11.18 -12.41 18.32
N LEU A 394 10.46 -13.38 17.75
CA LEU A 394 11.07 -14.54 17.07
C LEU A 394 11.94 -14.13 15.88
N ILE A 395 11.49 -13.18 15.05
CA ILE A 395 12.28 -12.66 13.91
C ILE A 395 13.60 -12.06 14.43
N VAL A 396 13.53 -11.22 15.46
CA VAL A 396 14.69 -10.57 16.08
C VAL A 396 15.62 -11.61 16.69
N MET A 397 15.09 -12.56 17.46
CA MET A 397 15.85 -13.58 18.15
C MET A 397 16.61 -14.48 17.17
N ILE A 398 15.92 -15.05 16.18
CA ILE A 398 16.52 -15.91 15.15
C ILE A 398 17.59 -15.14 14.39
N SER A 399 17.30 -13.92 13.95
CA SER A 399 18.26 -13.11 13.22
C SER A 399 19.49 -12.75 14.06
N SER A 400 19.28 -12.40 15.33
CA SER A 400 20.37 -12.07 16.26
C SER A 400 21.28 -13.28 16.48
N PHE A 401 20.69 -14.47 16.66
CA PHE A 401 21.44 -15.73 16.78
C PHE A 401 22.38 -15.97 15.59
N PHE A 402 21.91 -15.72 14.36
CA PHE A 402 22.76 -15.88 13.18
C PHE A 402 23.80 -14.77 13.01
N LEU A 403 23.44 -13.51 13.28
CA LEU A 403 24.23 -12.32 12.88
C LEU A 403 25.20 -11.80 13.94
N VAL A 404 24.89 -11.96 15.22
CA VAL A 404 25.64 -11.37 16.34
C VAL A 404 26.85 -12.24 16.71
N LYS A 405 27.97 -11.59 17.04
CA LYS A 405 29.06 -12.17 17.84
C LYS A 405 29.38 -11.20 18.97
N PHE A 406 29.60 -11.71 20.18
CA PHE A 406 29.85 -10.90 21.38
C PHE A 406 31.20 -10.15 21.43
N LYS A 407 31.87 -9.92 20.30
CA LYS A 407 33.06 -9.05 20.24
C LYS A 407 32.65 -7.59 20.10
N LYS A 408 33.17 -6.72 20.97
CA LYS A 408 32.84 -5.29 21.00
C LYS A 408 33.54 -4.58 19.82
N LYS A 409 32.78 -3.85 19.01
CA LYS A 409 33.31 -2.85 18.06
C LYS A 409 32.84 -1.46 18.45
N ARG A 410 33.59 -0.45 18.01
CA ARG A 410 33.25 0.97 18.20
C ARG A 410 31.96 1.29 17.44
N LEU A 411 30.99 1.89 18.13
CA LEU A 411 29.75 2.39 17.53
C LEU A 411 30.06 3.58 16.62
N LYS A 412 29.44 3.59 15.43
CA LYS A 412 29.45 4.74 14.54
C LYS A 412 28.35 5.72 14.97
N LYS A 413 28.63 7.02 14.91
CA LYS A 413 27.60 8.05 15.13
C LYS A 413 26.63 8.04 13.96
N ASN A 414 25.38 7.63 14.24
CA ASN A 414 24.30 7.58 13.26
C ASN A 414 23.32 8.73 13.53
N ASN A 415 22.90 9.44 12.49
CA ASN A 415 21.86 10.48 12.60
C ASN A 415 20.48 9.84 12.48
N ILE A 416 19.89 9.46 13.61
CA ILE A 416 18.60 8.73 13.67
C ILE A 416 17.58 9.43 14.57
N TYR A 417 18.03 10.29 15.48
CA TYR A 417 17.24 10.73 16.63
C TYR A 417 15.95 11.41 16.21
N LEU A 418 16.02 12.32 15.23
CA LEU A 418 14.85 13.05 14.78
C LEU A 418 13.84 12.14 14.08
N PHE A 419 14.30 11.25 13.18
CA PHE A 419 13.42 10.26 12.55
C PHE A 419 12.77 9.33 13.58
N TYR A 420 13.57 8.83 14.53
CA TYR A 420 13.10 7.93 15.57
C TYR A 420 12.09 8.62 16.50
N SER A 421 12.34 9.89 16.87
CA SER A 421 11.40 10.69 17.66
C SER A 421 10.06 10.85 16.95
N ALA A 422 10.06 11.07 15.63
CA ALA A 422 8.83 11.15 14.86
C ALA A 422 8.10 9.79 14.81
N ILE A 423 8.82 8.66 14.67
CA ILE A 423 8.21 7.33 14.76
C ILE A 423 7.57 7.09 16.13
N VAL A 424 8.22 7.49 17.22
CA VAL A 424 7.66 7.37 18.58
C VAL A 424 6.45 8.27 18.75
N LEU A 425 6.48 9.52 18.26
CA LEU A 425 5.32 10.42 18.28
C LEU A 425 4.13 9.86 17.49
N LEU A 426 4.38 9.31 16.29
CA LEU A 426 3.35 8.64 15.49
C LEU A 426 2.82 7.37 16.19
N LEU A 427 3.66 6.63 16.91
CA LEU A 427 3.23 5.48 17.70
C LEU A 427 2.32 5.89 18.86
N LEU A 428 2.62 7.01 19.53
CA LEU A 428 1.77 7.57 20.58
C LEU A 428 0.44 8.08 20.01
N GLU A 429 0.47 8.81 18.89
CA GLU A 429 -0.73 9.24 18.17
C GLU A 429 -1.61 8.04 17.80
N TRP A 430 -1.02 7.01 17.19
CA TRP A 430 -1.71 5.77 16.83
C TRP A 430 -2.33 5.10 18.06
N PHE A 431 -1.60 5.00 19.18
CA PHE A 431 -2.09 4.31 20.36
C PHE A 431 -3.26 5.06 21.03
N LEU A 432 -3.21 6.40 21.06
CA LEU A 432 -4.24 7.21 21.71
C LEU A 432 -5.51 7.34 20.87
N ASN A 433 -5.38 7.40 19.54
CA ASN A 433 -6.50 7.66 18.65
C ASN A 433 -7.01 6.39 17.97
N HIS A 434 -6.13 5.57 17.42
CA HIS A 434 -6.50 4.48 16.50
C HIS A 434 -5.75 3.15 16.75
N PRO A 435 -5.81 2.55 17.97
CA PRO A 435 -4.94 1.45 18.40
C PRO A 435 -5.28 0.07 17.79
N ALA A 436 -5.63 0.02 16.51
CA ALA A 436 -5.73 -1.21 15.73
C ALA A 436 -4.51 -1.38 14.82
N LEU A 437 -3.94 -2.59 14.77
CA LEU A 437 -2.71 -2.88 14.02
C LEU A 437 -2.77 -2.47 12.54
N ARG A 438 -3.95 -2.57 11.90
CA ARG A 438 -4.16 -2.22 10.49
C ARG A 438 -4.02 -0.72 10.19
N TYR A 439 -4.22 0.15 11.18
CA TYR A 439 -4.13 1.61 11.05
C TYR A 439 -2.73 2.15 11.33
N GLY A 440 -1.68 1.42 10.94
CA GLY A 440 -0.28 1.85 11.13
C GLY A 440 0.50 1.05 12.17
N GLY A 441 -0.18 0.46 13.15
CA GLY A 441 0.44 -0.23 14.29
C GLY A 441 1.48 -1.28 13.93
N PHE A 442 1.22 -2.12 12.92
CA PHE A 442 2.19 -3.13 12.46
C PHE A 442 3.56 -2.52 12.13
N THR A 443 3.59 -1.41 11.39
CA THR A 443 4.84 -0.80 10.95
C THR A 443 5.44 0.13 12.00
N LEU A 444 4.62 0.88 12.75
CA LEU A 444 5.09 1.77 13.81
C LEU A 444 5.77 0.98 14.94
N ILE A 445 5.13 -0.08 15.44
CA ILE A 445 5.72 -0.98 16.44
C ILE A 445 6.97 -1.65 15.86
N GLY A 446 6.87 -2.19 14.64
CA GLY A 446 7.98 -2.84 13.95
C GLY A 446 9.21 -1.94 13.82
N LEU A 447 9.06 -0.70 13.34
CA LEU A 447 10.15 0.26 13.20
C LEU A 447 10.69 0.73 14.56
N SER A 448 9.83 0.91 15.56
CA SER A 448 10.22 1.32 16.92
C SER A 448 11.18 0.31 17.55
N ILE A 449 11.00 -0.98 17.25
CA ILE A 449 11.85 -2.09 17.70
C ILE A 449 13.05 -2.31 16.76
N PHE A 450 12.83 -2.34 15.44
CA PHE A 450 13.87 -2.68 14.47
C PHE A 450 14.98 -1.65 14.35
N ILE A 451 14.68 -0.34 14.47
CA ILE A 451 15.71 0.71 14.37
C ILE A 451 16.78 0.57 15.46
N PRO A 452 16.45 0.60 16.76
CA PRO A 452 17.46 0.46 17.83
C PRO A 452 18.20 -0.87 17.76
N LEU A 453 17.49 -1.98 17.48
CA LEU A 453 18.12 -3.29 17.35
C LEU A 453 19.06 -3.39 16.15
N SER A 454 18.74 -2.75 15.03
CA SER A 454 19.62 -2.74 13.86
C SER A 454 20.96 -2.07 14.16
N ILE A 455 20.95 -1.03 14.99
CA ILE A 455 22.16 -0.33 15.46
C ILE A 455 22.93 -1.19 16.46
N PHE A 456 22.22 -1.83 17.39
CA PHE A 456 22.83 -2.78 18.31
C PHE A 456 23.56 -3.90 17.55
N ILE A 457 22.89 -4.52 16.57
CA ILE A 457 23.46 -5.61 15.76
C ILE A 457 24.60 -5.12 14.88
N GLU A 458 24.54 -3.91 14.30
CA GLU A 458 25.68 -3.30 13.57
C GLU A 458 26.95 -3.33 14.43
N SER A 459 26.84 -2.98 15.71
CA SER A 459 27.98 -2.93 16.64
C SER A 459 28.58 -4.30 17.00
N LYS A 460 27.81 -5.37 16.80
CA LYS A 460 28.17 -6.76 17.14
C LYS A 460 28.22 -7.68 15.92
N LEU A 461 28.25 -7.11 14.72
CA LEU A 461 28.05 -7.86 13.50
C LEU A 461 29.23 -8.81 13.21
N ASN A 462 28.92 -10.08 12.99
CA ASN A 462 29.88 -11.13 12.67
C ASN A 462 30.37 -11.02 11.21
N LEU A 463 31.49 -10.32 11.01
CA LEU A 463 32.07 -10.05 9.68
C LEU A 463 32.85 -11.22 9.06
N THR A 464 32.52 -12.47 9.35
CA THR A 464 33.17 -13.61 8.69
C THR A 464 32.76 -13.70 7.21
N SER A 465 33.55 -14.42 6.40
CA SER A 465 33.24 -14.74 4.99
C SER A 465 31.84 -15.39 4.82
N ASN A 466 31.30 -15.99 5.88
CA ASN A 466 29.99 -16.64 5.91
C ASN A 466 28.81 -15.67 6.13
N LEU A 467 29.01 -14.37 6.39
CA LEU A 467 27.92 -13.42 6.64
C LEU A 467 26.91 -13.39 5.49
N LYS A 468 27.39 -13.37 4.24
CA LYS A 468 26.53 -13.40 3.05
C LYS A 468 25.68 -14.68 3.03
N LYS A 469 26.26 -15.85 3.34
CA LYS A 469 25.55 -17.13 3.39
C LYS A 469 24.44 -17.10 4.46
N LYS A 470 24.74 -16.58 5.65
CA LYS A 470 23.78 -16.44 6.75
C LYS A 470 22.60 -15.54 6.39
N ILE A 471 22.87 -14.39 5.78
CA ILE A 471 21.81 -13.48 5.32
C ILE A 471 20.98 -14.14 4.22
N THR A 472 21.61 -14.79 3.24
CA THR A 472 20.88 -15.52 2.20
C THR A 472 20.00 -16.63 2.79
N PHE A 473 20.48 -17.34 3.81
CA PHE A 473 19.71 -18.36 4.53
C PHE A 473 18.48 -17.75 5.23
N LEU A 474 18.63 -16.63 5.95
CA LEU A 474 17.49 -15.95 6.59
C LEU A 474 16.45 -15.49 5.55
N ILE A 475 16.90 -14.95 4.41
CA ILE A 475 16.01 -14.57 3.31
C ILE A 475 15.26 -15.80 2.79
N PHE A 476 15.97 -16.88 2.50
CA PHE A 476 15.38 -18.14 2.05
C PHE A 476 14.33 -18.65 3.05
N LEU A 477 14.68 -18.71 4.33
CA LEU A 477 13.78 -19.12 5.41
C LEU A 477 12.48 -18.30 5.43
N SER A 478 12.57 -16.97 5.23
CA SER A 478 11.36 -16.14 5.19
C SER A 478 10.44 -16.44 4.01
N PHE A 479 10.99 -16.74 2.82
CA PHE A 479 10.19 -17.16 1.67
C PHE A 479 9.65 -18.59 1.84
N SER A 480 10.41 -19.49 2.48
CA SER A 480 9.92 -20.82 2.83
C SER A 480 8.72 -20.76 3.78
N ILE A 481 8.77 -19.89 4.80
CA ILE A 481 7.63 -19.64 5.70
C ILE A 481 6.43 -19.10 4.92
N PHE A 482 6.66 -18.13 4.04
CA PHE A 482 5.62 -17.57 3.17
C PHE A 482 4.95 -18.66 2.32
N LEU A 483 5.74 -19.50 1.64
CA LEU A 483 5.25 -20.60 0.80
C LEU A 483 4.47 -21.62 1.63
N PHE A 484 5.06 -22.12 2.71
CA PHE A 484 4.45 -23.14 3.57
C PHE A 484 3.09 -22.68 4.10
N LYS A 485 3.00 -21.47 4.65
CA LYS A 485 1.74 -20.95 5.20
C LYS A 485 0.66 -20.74 4.13
N ASN A 486 1.02 -20.36 2.91
CA ASN A 486 0.05 -20.21 1.82
C ASN A 486 -0.38 -21.57 1.26
N ILE A 487 0.54 -22.54 1.13
CA ILE A 487 0.23 -23.91 0.72
C ILE A 487 -0.72 -24.58 1.72
N ASP A 488 -0.39 -24.55 3.01
CA ASP A 488 -1.23 -25.09 4.09
C ASP A 488 -2.65 -24.51 4.03
N ARG A 489 -2.74 -23.19 3.81
CA ARG A 489 -4.04 -22.53 3.68
C ARG A 489 -4.80 -22.93 2.42
N ILE A 490 -4.14 -23.05 1.27
CA ILE A 490 -4.78 -23.55 0.04
C ILE A 490 -5.35 -24.95 0.29
N PHE A 491 -4.59 -25.85 0.92
CA PHE A 491 -5.10 -27.19 1.26
C PHE A 491 -6.33 -27.14 2.18
N LYS A 492 -6.33 -26.26 3.19
CA LYS A 492 -7.49 -26.05 4.07
C LYS A 492 -8.70 -25.53 3.31
N GLU A 493 -8.51 -24.57 2.40
CA GLU A 493 -9.59 -24.00 1.58
C GLU A 493 -10.11 -25.00 0.53
N THR A 494 -9.24 -25.82 -0.06
CA THR A 494 -9.64 -26.92 -0.95
C THR A 494 -10.56 -27.91 -0.25
N LYS A 495 -10.21 -28.33 0.97
CA LYS A 495 -11.06 -29.23 1.77
C LYS A 495 -12.37 -28.57 2.20
N LYS A 496 -12.34 -27.29 2.57
CA LYS A 496 -13.50 -26.59 3.11
C LYS A 496 -14.51 -26.16 2.04
N TYR A 497 -14.04 -25.77 0.85
CA TYR A 497 -14.87 -25.14 -0.18
C TYR A 497 -14.93 -25.95 -1.49
N ASN A 498 -14.39 -27.18 -1.52
CA ASN A 498 -14.22 -27.97 -2.74
C ASN A 498 -13.51 -27.20 -3.87
N TYR A 499 -12.60 -26.30 -3.49
CA TYR A 499 -11.89 -25.43 -4.42
C TYR A 499 -10.59 -26.08 -4.92
N ASN A 500 -10.42 -26.21 -6.24
CA ASN A 500 -9.19 -26.71 -6.83
C ASN A 500 -8.53 -25.65 -7.75
N PRO A 501 -7.44 -24.98 -7.29
CA PRO A 501 -6.76 -23.94 -8.07
C PRO A 501 -6.08 -24.48 -9.34
N LEU A 502 -5.85 -25.79 -9.45
CA LEU A 502 -5.28 -26.39 -10.66
C LEU A 502 -6.33 -26.49 -11.78
N ILE A 503 -7.61 -26.64 -11.43
CA ILE A 503 -8.73 -26.74 -12.37
C ILE A 503 -9.31 -25.36 -12.66
N ASN A 504 -9.57 -24.58 -11.60
CA ASN A 504 -10.07 -23.22 -11.73
C ASN A 504 -9.38 -22.33 -10.68
N ALA A 505 -8.42 -21.52 -11.13
CA ALA A 505 -7.64 -20.63 -10.27
C ALA A 505 -8.40 -19.33 -9.91
N HIS A 506 -9.70 -19.28 -10.15
CA HIS A 506 -10.54 -18.11 -9.89
C HIS A 506 -10.93 -18.07 -8.40
N TYR A 507 -10.71 -16.91 -7.76
CA TYR A 507 -11.16 -16.68 -6.38
C TYR A 507 -12.69 -16.62 -6.29
N PHE A 508 -13.25 -16.78 -5.09
CA PHE A 508 -14.71 -16.75 -4.93
C PHE A 508 -15.30 -15.39 -5.30
N ILE A 509 -16.39 -15.38 -6.08
CA ILE A 509 -17.23 -14.19 -6.28
C ILE A 509 -18.63 -14.50 -5.76
N ASN A 510 -19.10 -13.72 -4.78
CA ASN A 510 -20.46 -13.79 -4.28
C ASN A 510 -21.40 -12.87 -5.07
N ASN A 511 -22.60 -13.36 -5.38
CA ASN A 511 -23.67 -12.61 -6.03
C ASN A 511 -24.20 -11.44 -5.20
N ASN A 512 -23.98 -11.41 -3.87
CA ASN A 512 -24.44 -10.30 -3.02
C ASN A 512 -23.87 -8.93 -3.44
N SER A 513 -22.75 -8.90 -4.17
CA SER A 513 -22.17 -7.67 -4.71
C SER A 513 -22.92 -7.10 -5.92
N ASN A 514 -23.88 -7.84 -6.48
CA ASN A 514 -24.67 -7.41 -7.65
C ASN A 514 -25.58 -6.23 -7.33
N HIS A 515 -26.02 -6.06 -6.08
CA HIS A 515 -26.92 -4.96 -5.70
C HIS A 515 -26.36 -3.58 -6.08
N PHE A 516 -25.08 -3.30 -5.80
CA PHE A 516 -24.47 -2.03 -6.21
C PHE A 516 -24.35 -1.91 -7.73
N ASN A 517 -24.04 -2.99 -8.43
CA ASN A 517 -23.96 -2.99 -9.90
C ASN A 517 -25.34 -2.67 -10.51
N GLU A 518 -26.42 -3.25 -9.97
CA GLU A 518 -27.79 -2.93 -10.38
C GLU A 518 -28.13 -1.45 -10.14
N LEU A 519 -27.75 -0.90 -8.98
CA LEU A 519 -27.93 0.53 -8.71
C LEU A 519 -27.17 1.41 -9.69
N PHE A 520 -25.94 1.07 -10.02
CA PHE A 520 -25.14 1.78 -11.01
C PHE A 520 -25.78 1.74 -12.40
N LEU A 521 -26.27 0.57 -12.83
CA LEU A 521 -26.97 0.42 -14.11
C LEU A 521 -28.28 1.19 -14.15
N LYS A 522 -29.07 1.18 -13.07
CA LYS A 522 -30.31 1.98 -12.98
C LYS A 522 -30.00 3.48 -13.01
N ALA A 523 -28.96 3.92 -12.30
CA ALA A 523 -28.50 5.31 -12.31
C ALA A 523 -28.05 5.75 -13.71
N GLU A 524 -27.33 4.89 -14.45
CA GLU A 524 -26.92 5.17 -15.82
C GLU A 524 -28.11 5.26 -16.78
N LYS A 525 -29.06 4.32 -16.70
CA LYS A 525 -30.30 4.37 -17.50
C LYS A 525 -31.05 5.68 -17.27
N LYS A 526 -31.22 6.06 -16.01
CA LYS A 526 -31.90 7.32 -15.66
C LYS A 526 -31.14 8.54 -16.16
N ARG A 527 -29.80 8.56 -16.06
CA ARG A 527 -28.97 9.65 -16.63
C ARG A 527 -29.21 9.80 -18.14
N ASN A 528 -29.31 8.69 -18.87
CA ASN A 528 -29.57 8.70 -20.31
C ASN A 528 -30.98 9.23 -20.62
N ILE A 529 -31.98 8.85 -19.83
CA ILE A 529 -33.37 9.36 -19.95
C ILE A 529 -33.43 10.87 -19.67
N ASP A 530 -32.75 11.34 -18.61
CA ASP A 530 -32.71 12.75 -18.22
C ASP A 530 -31.90 13.64 -19.20
N GLY A 531 -31.32 13.07 -20.27
CA GLY A 531 -30.51 13.81 -21.26
C GLY A 531 -29.20 14.37 -20.70
N LYS A 532 -28.77 13.96 -19.50
CA LYS A 532 -27.55 14.45 -18.84
C LYS A 532 -26.31 13.87 -19.51
N LYS A 533 -25.60 14.70 -20.27
CA LYS A 533 -24.52 14.27 -21.18
C LYS A 533 -23.21 13.80 -20.51
N PHE A 534 -22.90 14.23 -19.28
CA PHE A 534 -21.54 14.07 -18.74
C PHE A 534 -21.39 12.98 -17.66
N TYR A 535 -21.84 13.23 -16.43
CA TYR A 535 -21.54 12.37 -15.28
C TYR A 535 -22.79 11.94 -14.51
N ILE A 536 -22.72 10.76 -13.88
CA ILE A 536 -23.70 10.35 -12.87
C ILE A 536 -23.36 11.09 -11.57
N VAL A 537 -24.38 11.72 -10.98
CA VAL A 537 -24.30 12.37 -9.67
C VAL A 537 -25.25 11.63 -8.74
N LEU A 538 -24.69 10.87 -7.79
CA LEU A 538 -25.42 10.13 -6.78
C LEU A 538 -25.65 11.02 -5.56
N ASP A 539 -26.81 11.67 -5.53
CA ASP A 539 -27.34 12.29 -4.31
C ASP A 539 -28.29 11.33 -3.58
N LYS A 540 -28.64 11.68 -2.34
CA LYS A 540 -29.50 10.84 -1.49
C LYS A 540 -30.89 10.65 -2.05
N ASP A 541 -31.45 11.66 -2.73
CA ASP A 541 -32.81 11.59 -3.27
C ASP A 541 -32.87 10.64 -4.48
N LEU A 542 -31.85 10.67 -5.32
CA LEU A 542 -31.69 9.73 -6.41
C LEU A 542 -31.55 8.30 -5.88
N ILE A 543 -30.69 8.07 -4.88
CA ILE A 543 -30.50 6.73 -4.30
C ILE A 543 -31.81 6.20 -3.71
N LYS A 544 -32.55 7.02 -2.95
CA LYS A 544 -33.87 6.65 -2.42
C LYS A 544 -34.85 6.27 -3.55
N LYS A 545 -34.92 7.07 -4.62
CA LYS A 545 -35.79 6.77 -5.78
C LYS A 545 -35.40 5.47 -6.49
N LEU A 546 -34.10 5.18 -6.61
CA LEU A 546 -33.61 3.96 -7.25
C LEU A 546 -33.92 2.70 -6.41
N ASN A 547 -33.93 2.83 -5.08
CA ASN A 547 -34.29 1.75 -4.15
C ASN A 547 -35.80 1.51 -4.06
N LEU A 548 -36.63 2.55 -4.20
CA LEU A 548 -38.10 2.42 -4.18
C LEU A 548 -38.66 1.72 -5.43
N ASN A 549 -37.98 1.82 -6.58
CA ASN A 549 -38.34 1.08 -7.81
C ASN A 549 -37.82 -0.38 -7.78
N ASN A 550 -37.80 -1.02 -6.60
CA ASN A 550 -37.55 -2.45 -6.42
C ASN A 550 -38.83 -3.26 -6.16
N ASP A 551 -39.97 -2.58 -5.97
CA ASP A 551 -41.30 -3.19 -5.81
C ASP A 551 -42.11 -3.16 -7.12
#